data_AF-I4G2Q6-F1
#
_entry.id   AF-I4G2Q6-F1
#
_cell.length_a   1.000
_cell.length_b   1.000
_cell.length_c   1.000
_cell.angle_alpha   90.00
_cell.angle_beta   90.00
_cell.angle_gamma   90.00
#
_symmetry.space_group_name_H-M   'P 1'
#
loop_
_entity.id
_entity.type
_entity.pdbx_description
1 polymer ?
#
loop_
_entity_poly.entity_id
_entity_poly.type
_entity_poly.pdbx_seq_one_letter_code
_entity_poly.pdbx_strand_id
1 'polypeptide(L)'
;MQRLLVKSYYARLLAVRKVTQDNQGKKTAGVDGVIAISPEQRLNLTEEIKGTLKAKPLRRVWIPKPGRDEKRPLGIPTIKDRARQALIKSALEPEWESRMEGTSYGFRPGRSAHDAISRIYITINQGSYFVLDADIAKCFDRIIAVLTPVWHT
;
A
#
# COMPACT_ATOMS: atom_id res chain seq x y z
N MET A 1 -4.00 19.72 -7.18
CA MET A 1 -3.36 18.78 -8.13
C MET A 1 -3.85 17.33 -7.97
N GLN A 2 -3.89 16.77 -6.76
CA GLN A 2 -4.29 15.37 -6.51
C GLN A 2 -5.66 14.97 -7.10
N ARG A 3 -6.68 15.82 -6.91
CA ARG A 3 -8.03 15.58 -7.45
C ARG A 3 -8.04 15.47 -8.98
N LEU A 4 -7.14 16.18 -9.67
CA LEU A 4 -6.99 16.11 -11.12
C LEU A 4 -6.36 14.77 -11.53
N LEU A 5 -5.29 14.35 -10.84
CA LEU A 5 -4.62 13.07 -11.10
C LEU A 5 -5.56 11.88 -10.93
N VAL A 6 -6.34 11.83 -9.84
CA VAL A 6 -7.30 10.74 -9.61
C VAL A 6 -8.40 10.68 -10.67
N LYS A 7 -8.77 11.83 -11.26
CA LYS A 7 -9.77 11.90 -12.34
C LYS A 7 -9.19 11.64 -13.73
N SER A 8 -7.86 11.67 -13.87
CA SER A 8 -7.20 11.51 -15.17
C SER A 8 -7.36 10.09 -15.71
N TYR A 9 -7.72 9.99 -16.99
CA TYR A 9 -7.81 8.70 -17.69
C TYR A 9 -6.45 7.97 -17.71
N TYR A 10 -5.36 8.69 -18.00
CA TYR A 10 -4.02 8.10 -18.05
C TYR A 10 -3.54 7.60 -16.69
N ALA A 11 -3.86 8.30 -15.61
CA ALA A 11 -3.51 7.84 -14.26
C ALA A 11 -4.25 6.54 -13.91
N ARG A 12 -5.53 6.43 -14.28
CA ARG A 12 -6.32 5.19 -14.11
C ARG A 12 -5.71 4.03 -14.91
N LEU A 13 -5.32 4.26 -16.17
CA LEU A 13 -4.66 3.25 -17.00
C LEU A 13 -3.35 2.76 -16.38
N LEU A 14 -2.50 3.68 -15.90
CA LEU A 14 -1.24 3.32 -15.24
C LEU A 14 -1.48 2.52 -13.97
N ALA A 15 -2.50 2.88 -13.18
CA ALA A 15 -2.85 2.14 -11.97
C ALA A 15 -3.34 0.71 -12.29
N VAL A 16 -4.18 0.54 -13.31
CA VAL A 16 -4.63 -0.79 -13.77
C VAL A 16 -3.46 -1.61 -14.30
N ARG A 17 -2.59 -1.02 -15.13
CA ARG A 17 -1.38 -1.69 -15.63
C ARG A 17 -0.48 -2.15 -14.47
N LYS A 18 -0.22 -1.26 -13.51
CA LYS A 18 0.63 -1.56 -12.35
C LYS A 18 0.15 -2.81 -11.61
N VAL A 19 -1.16 -2.90 -11.35
CA VAL A 19 -1.73 -4.01 -10.57
C VAL A 19 -1.85 -5.31 -11.38
N THR A 20 -2.19 -5.22 -12.66
CA THR A 20 -2.50 -6.39 -13.49
C THR A 20 -1.28 -6.97 -14.20
N GLN A 21 -0.23 -6.17 -14.42
CA GLN A 21 0.92 -6.55 -15.23
C GLN A 21 2.24 -6.44 -14.49
N ASP A 22 2.48 -5.36 -13.75
CA ASP A 22 3.82 -5.07 -13.21
C ASP A 22 4.04 -5.62 -11.79
N ASN A 23 2.99 -5.67 -10.96
CA ASN A 23 3.10 -6.12 -9.58
C ASN A 23 3.38 -7.63 -9.48
N GLN A 24 4.25 -8.02 -8.54
CA GLN A 24 4.55 -9.43 -8.25
C GLN A 24 3.30 -10.21 -7.80
N GLY A 25 2.42 -9.57 -7.01
CA GLY A 25 1.16 -10.15 -6.54
C GLY A 25 0.02 -10.19 -7.57
N LYS A 26 0.27 -9.95 -8.86
CA LYS A 26 -0.76 -9.94 -9.91
C LYS A 26 -1.53 -11.26 -10.05
N LYS A 27 -0.90 -12.38 -9.67
CA LYS A 27 -1.50 -13.73 -9.74
C LYS A 27 -2.38 -14.10 -8.53
N THR A 28 -2.62 -13.16 -7.62
CA THR A 28 -3.36 -13.44 -6.38
C THR A 28 -4.78 -12.89 -6.45
N ALA A 29 -5.78 -13.77 -6.30
CA ALA A 29 -7.20 -13.39 -6.29
C ALA A 29 -7.64 -12.72 -4.99
N GLY A 30 -8.61 -11.81 -5.08
CA GLY A 30 -9.39 -11.33 -3.93
C GLY A 30 -10.53 -12.29 -3.57
N VAL A 31 -11.54 -11.79 -2.86
CA VAL A 31 -12.75 -12.56 -2.50
C VAL A 31 -13.59 -12.95 -3.72
N ASP A 32 -13.41 -12.26 -4.84
CA ASP A 32 -14.10 -12.48 -6.11
C ASP A 32 -13.45 -13.57 -6.98
N GLY A 33 -12.31 -14.13 -6.58
CA GLY A 33 -11.65 -15.21 -7.32
C GLY A 33 -10.95 -14.77 -8.62
N VAL A 34 -11.01 -13.49 -8.99
CA VAL A 34 -10.45 -12.99 -10.25
C VAL A 34 -8.93 -12.79 -10.14
N ILE A 35 -8.18 -13.40 -11.07
CA ILE A 35 -6.71 -13.36 -11.11
C ILE A 35 -6.19 -12.64 -12.35
N ALA A 36 -6.49 -13.19 -13.52
CA ALA A 36 -6.07 -12.67 -14.81
C ALA A 36 -7.29 -12.11 -15.53
N ILE A 37 -7.11 -10.95 -16.15
CA ILE A 37 -8.15 -10.29 -16.94
C ILE A 37 -7.63 -10.01 -18.35
N SER A 38 -8.53 -10.10 -19.33
CA SER A 38 -8.24 -9.82 -20.75
C SER A 38 -7.89 -8.34 -20.96
N PRO A 39 -7.26 -7.97 -22.09
CA PRO A 39 -7.02 -6.57 -22.43
C PRO A 39 -8.28 -5.70 -22.39
N GLU A 40 -9.40 -6.20 -22.93
CA GLU A 40 -10.70 -5.49 -22.91
C GLU A 40 -11.21 -5.28 -21.48
N GLN A 41 -11.11 -6.32 -20.63
CA GLN A 41 -11.50 -6.21 -19.23
C GLN A 41 -10.64 -5.20 -18.46
N ARG A 42 -9.36 -4.99 -18.83
CA ARG A 42 -8.52 -3.94 -18.24
C ARG A 42 -9.00 -2.55 -18.62
N LEU A 43 -9.44 -2.35 -19.86
CA LEU A 43 -10.01 -1.09 -20.32
C LEU A 43 -11.33 -0.81 -19.58
N ASN A 44 -12.20 -1.81 -19.46
CA ASN A 44 -13.44 -1.69 -18.69
C ASN A 44 -13.16 -1.35 -17.22
N LEU A 45 -12.19 -2.03 -16.61
CA LEU A 45 -11.77 -1.76 -15.23
C LEU A 45 -11.29 -0.31 -15.03
N THR A 46 -10.67 0.29 -16.04
CA THR A 46 -10.20 1.68 -16.00
C THR A 46 -11.38 2.66 -15.83
N GLU A 47 -12.53 2.34 -16.43
CA GLU A 47 -13.75 3.11 -16.23
C GLU A 47 -14.45 2.76 -14.92
N GLU A 48 -14.45 1.49 -14.51
CA GLU A 48 -15.06 1.06 -13.25
C GLU A 48 -14.42 1.66 -12.00
N ILE A 49 -13.11 1.97 -12.01
CA ILE A 49 -12.43 2.54 -10.84
C ILE A 49 -12.70 4.03 -10.62
N LYS A 50 -13.52 4.67 -11.47
CA LYS A 50 -13.89 6.08 -11.36
C LYS A 50 -14.76 6.35 -10.12
N GLY A 51 -14.69 7.57 -9.59
CA GLY A 51 -15.59 8.05 -8.54
C GLY A 51 -15.37 7.40 -7.18
N THR A 52 -16.35 7.49 -6.27
CA THR A 52 -16.31 6.86 -4.95
C THR A 52 -16.94 5.47 -5.02
N LEU A 53 -16.21 4.45 -4.59
CA LEU A 53 -16.69 3.07 -4.59
C LEU A 53 -16.59 2.50 -3.18
N LYS A 54 -17.60 1.71 -2.79
CA LYS A 54 -17.55 0.90 -1.60
C LYS A 54 -16.57 -0.26 -1.84
N ALA A 55 -15.54 -0.35 -1.01
CA ALA A 55 -14.55 -1.43 -1.07
C ALA A 55 -15.20 -2.77 -0.74
N LYS A 56 -14.75 -3.84 -1.39
CA LYS A 56 -15.15 -5.22 -1.04
C LYS A 56 -14.36 -5.71 0.18
N PRO A 57 -14.88 -6.70 0.93
CA PRO A 57 -14.11 -7.32 2.01
C PRO A 57 -12.83 -7.97 1.49
N LEU A 58 -11.80 -7.99 2.34
CA LEU A 58 -10.51 -8.60 2.02
C LEU A 58 -10.58 -10.12 2.14
N ARG A 59 -9.90 -10.85 1.23
CA ARG A 59 -9.74 -12.30 1.36
C ARG A 59 -8.59 -12.60 2.31
N ARG A 60 -8.86 -13.31 3.41
CA ARG A 60 -7.84 -13.64 4.41
C ARG A 60 -7.09 -14.90 4.00
N VAL A 61 -5.76 -14.82 3.95
CA VAL A 61 -4.85 -15.94 3.72
C VAL A 61 -3.89 -16.02 4.89
N TRP A 62 -3.60 -17.24 5.35
CA TRP A 62 -2.68 -17.47 6.45
C TRP A 62 -1.32 -17.91 5.89
N ILE A 63 -0.28 -17.15 6.20
CA ILE A 63 1.09 -17.44 5.79
C ILE A 63 1.84 -17.98 7.00
N PRO A 64 2.42 -19.18 6.95
CA PRO A 64 3.21 -19.71 8.06
C PRO A 64 4.45 -18.85 8.30
N LYS A 65 4.79 -18.62 9.57
CA LYS A 65 6.08 -18.01 9.89
C LYS A 65 7.18 -19.07 9.75
N PRO A 66 8.32 -18.76 9.11
CA PRO A 66 9.46 -19.68 9.11
C PRO A 66 9.87 -20.00 10.55
N GLY A 67 9.93 -21.29 10.90
CA GLY A 67 10.40 -21.77 12.20
C GLY A 67 9.47 -21.51 13.40
N ARG A 68 8.19 -21.18 13.21
CA ARG A 68 7.19 -21.06 14.28
C ARG A 68 5.83 -21.62 13.86
N ASP A 69 5.04 -22.11 14.81
CA ASP A 69 3.66 -22.58 14.56
C ASP A 69 2.66 -21.44 14.31
N GLU A 70 3.08 -20.21 14.58
CA GLU A 70 2.28 -19.00 14.35
C GLU A 70 2.11 -18.70 12.85
N LYS A 71 0.90 -18.28 12.47
CA LYS A 71 0.58 -17.83 11.11
C LYS A 71 0.35 -16.32 11.08
N ARG A 72 0.88 -15.65 10.05
CA ARG A 72 0.59 -14.24 9.76
C ARG A 72 -0.66 -14.14 8.87
N PRO A 73 -1.70 -13.39 9.27
CA PRO A 73 -2.82 -13.12 8.38
C PRO A 73 -2.41 -12.12 7.29
N LEU A 74 -2.78 -12.39 6.06
CA LEU A 74 -2.66 -11.48 4.92
C LEU A 74 -4.07 -11.20 4.36
N GLY A 75 -4.46 -9.93 4.29
CA GLY A 75 -5.69 -9.50 3.62
C GLY A 75 -5.41 -9.17 2.16
N ILE A 76 -6.05 -9.88 1.23
CA ILE A 76 -5.86 -9.69 -0.21
C ILE A 76 -7.10 -8.99 -0.78
N PRO A 77 -6.98 -7.74 -1.26
CA PRO A 77 -8.09 -7.03 -1.91
C PRO A 77 -8.38 -7.57 -3.31
N THR A 78 -9.54 -7.21 -3.85
CA THR A 78 -9.88 -7.49 -5.25
C THR A 78 -8.96 -6.73 -6.22
N ILE A 79 -8.90 -7.13 -7.49
CA ILE A 79 -8.13 -6.40 -8.50
C ILE A 79 -8.61 -4.94 -8.60
N LYS A 80 -9.92 -4.73 -8.54
CA LYS A 80 -10.52 -3.39 -8.57
C LYS A 80 -10.07 -2.53 -7.40
N ASP A 81 -10.11 -3.07 -6.18
CA ASP A 81 -9.69 -2.34 -4.99
C ASP A 81 -8.18 -2.05 -5.02
N ARG A 82 -7.36 -3.00 -5.49
CA ARG A 82 -5.91 -2.79 -5.67
C ARG A 82 -5.61 -1.71 -6.71
N ALA A 83 -6.31 -1.69 -7.85
CA ALA A 83 -6.13 -0.68 -8.89
C ALA A 83 -6.50 0.71 -8.36
N ARG A 84 -7.58 0.80 -7.58
CA ARG A 84 -7.98 2.03 -6.91
C ARG A 84 -6.97 2.49 -5.86
N GLN A 85 -6.45 1.58 -5.04
CA GLN A 85 -5.38 1.87 -4.08
C GLN A 85 -4.11 2.37 -4.79
N ALA A 86 -3.74 1.76 -5.92
CA ALA A 86 -2.60 2.20 -6.73
C ALA A 86 -2.80 3.61 -7.30
N LEU A 87 -4.01 3.92 -7.78
CA LEU A 87 -4.37 5.26 -8.25
C LEU A 87 -4.25 6.30 -7.14
N ILE A 88 -4.85 6.04 -5.97
CA ILE A 88 -4.76 6.95 -4.82
C ILE A 88 -3.32 7.10 -4.36
N LYS A 89 -2.56 6.00 -4.30
CA LYS A 89 -1.14 6.02 -3.97
C LYS A 89 -0.37 6.96 -4.91
N SER A 90 -0.54 6.83 -6.22
CA SER A 90 0.16 7.70 -7.19
C SER A 90 -0.17 9.19 -7.04
N ALA A 91 -1.35 9.52 -6.52
CA ALA A 91 -1.74 10.91 -6.28
C ALA A 91 -1.17 11.45 -4.95
N LEU A 92 -1.08 10.61 -3.92
CA LEU A 92 -0.61 11.01 -2.58
C LEU A 92 0.92 10.99 -2.48
N GLU A 93 1.57 9.99 -3.08
CA GLU A 93 3.01 9.71 -2.93
C GLU A 93 3.90 10.95 -3.17
N PRO A 94 3.70 11.80 -4.19
CA PRO A 94 4.55 12.98 -4.40
C PRO A 94 4.52 14.01 -3.26
N GLU A 95 3.35 14.22 -2.65
CA GLU A 95 3.23 15.16 -1.52
C GLU A 95 3.83 14.58 -0.25
N TRP A 96 3.67 13.28 -0.01
CA TRP A 96 4.22 12.65 1.18
C TRP A 96 5.74 12.50 1.10
N GLU A 97 6.29 12.16 -0.06
CA GLU A 97 7.75 12.05 -0.24
C GLU A 97 8.47 13.38 0.04
N SER A 98 7.84 14.53 -0.23
CA SER A 98 8.43 15.84 0.09
C SER A 98 8.39 16.19 1.58
N ARG A 99 7.53 15.54 2.37
CA ARG A 99 7.38 15.78 3.82
C ARG A 99 8.05 14.72 4.69
N MET A 100 8.27 13.52 4.17
CA MET A 100 8.82 12.41 4.94
C MET A 100 10.28 12.65 5.32
N GLU A 101 10.64 12.24 6.53
CA GLU A 101 12.00 12.39 7.05
C GLU A 101 13.03 11.57 6.25
N GLY A 102 14.25 12.11 6.16
CA GLY A 102 15.39 11.46 5.51
C GLY A 102 15.83 10.14 6.17
N THR A 103 15.42 9.87 7.40
CA THR A 103 15.73 8.66 8.18
C THR A 103 14.62 7.60 8.12
N SER A 104 13.53 7.87 7.38
CA SER A 104 12.47 6.89 7.13
C SER A 104 12.73 6.13 5.83
N TYR A 105 12.75 4.80 5.89
CA TYR A 105 13.14 3.94 4.75
C TYR A 105 12.05 2.98 4.28
N GLY A 106 11.05 2.69 5.11
CA GLY A 106 10.05 1.65 4.83
C GLY A 106 9.10 2.00 3.69
N PHE A 107 8.96 1.12 2.71
CA PHE A 107 7.95 1.18 1.63
C PHE A 107 7.99 2.44 0.75
N ARG A 108 9.15 3.12 0.65
CA ARG A 108 9.35 4.33 -0.16
C ARG A 108 10.04 4.05 -1.50
N PRO A 109 9.71 4.77 -2.57
CA PRO A 109 10.43 4.67 -3.84
C PRO A 109 11.92 5.03 -3.66
N GLY A 110 12.81 4.21 -4.21
CA GLY A 110 14.26 4.48 -4.18
C GLY A 110 14.92 4.32 -2.81
N ARG A 111 14.23 3.73 -1.81
CA ARG A 111 14.79 3.41 -0.49
C ARG A 111 14.57 1.94 -0.14
N SER A 112 15.49 1.39 0.63
CA SER A 112 15.52 -0.02 0.99
C SER A 112 15.95 -0.23 2.45
N ALA A 113 15.79 -1.46 2.94
CA ALA A 113 16.30 -1.84 4.26
C ALA A 113 17.83 -1.73 4.36
N HIS A 114 18.56 -1.88 3.24
CA HIS A 114 20.01 -1.74 3.21
C HIS A 114 20.46 -0.30 3.47
N ASP A 115 19.68 0.69 3.05
CA ASP A 115 19.97 2.10 3.33
C ASP A 115 19.85 2.41 4.83
N ALA A 116 18.87 1.80 5.50
CA ALA A 116 18.72 1.90 6.95
C ALA A 116 19.91 1.27 7.69
N ILE A 117 20.36 0.09 7.25
CA ILE A 117 21.54 -0.59 7.81
C ILE A 117 22.80 0.27 7.63
N SER A 118 23.00 0.83 6.43
CA SER A 118 24.12 1.72 6.14
C SER A 118 24.12 2.96 7.05
N ARG A 119 22.95 3.56 7.27
CA ARG A 119 22.79 4.69 8.20
C ARG A 119 23.18 4.31 9.63
N ILE A 120 22.69 3.18 10.13
CA ILE A 120 23.02 2.66 11.47
C ILE A 120 24.54 2.46 11.60
N TYR A 121 25.17 1.84 10.60
CA TYR A 121 26.61 1.60 10.58
C TYR A 121 27.42 2.91 10.69
N ILE A 122 27.06 3.93 9.91
CA ILE A 122 27.72 5.24 9.96
C ILE A 122 27.53 5.90 11.34
N THR A 123 26.32 5.86 11.91
CA THR A 123 26.00 6.49 13.20
C THR A 123 26.74 5.83 14.37
N ILE A 124 26.85 4.50 14.37
CA ILE A 124 27.62 3.78 15.40
C ILE A 124 29.11 4.14 15.31
N ASN A 125 29.67 4.20 14.10
CA ASN A 125 31.07 4.57 13.88
C ASN A 125 31.40 6.02 14.28
N GLN A 126 30.39 6.87 14.47
CA GLN A 126 30.54 8.26 14.94
C GLN A 126 30.48 8.39 16.48
N GLY A 127 30.37 7.28 17.22
CA GLY A 127 30.40 7.27 18.69
C GLY A 127 29.03 7.13 19.37
N SER A 128 28.00 6.66 18.66
CA SER A 128 26.71 6.31 19.27
C SER A 128 26.73 4.86 19.76
N TYR A 129 26.78 4.66 21.08
CA TYR A 129 26.92 3.32 21.69
C TYR A 129 25.65 2.78 22.36
N PHE A 130 24.61 3.61 22.50
CA PHE A 130 23.33 3.20 23.09
C PHE A 130 22.25 3.11 22.01
N VAL A 131 21.56 1.97 21.96
CA VAL A 131 20.48 1.69 21.01
C VAL A 131 19.20 1.44 21.78
N LEU A 132 18.15 2.17 21.44
CA LEU A 132 16.79 1.91 21.90
C LEU A 132 16.08 1.04 20.86
N ASP A 133 15.73 -0.19 21.24
CA ASP A 133 14.88 -1.06 20.44
C ASP A 133 13.41 -0.82 20.85
N ALA A 134 12.65 -0.15 19.98
CA ALA A 134 11.27 0.21 20.21
C ALA A 134 10.38 -0.30 19.07
N ASP A 135 9.28 -0.97 19.43
CA ASP A 135 8.30 -1.51 18.47
C ASP A 135 6.89 -0.96 18.71
N ILE A 136 6.15 -0.74 17.63
CA ILE A 136 4.76 -0.26 17.66
C ILE A 136 3.82 -1.44 17.48
N ALA A 137 3.20 -1.88 18.58
CA ALA A 137 2.24 -2.96 18.55
C ALA A 137 0.96 -2.57 17.79
N LYS A 138 0.53 -3.43 16.84
CA LYS A 138 -0.77 -3.36 16.15
C LYS A 138 -1.07 -2.01 15.49
N CYS A 139 -0.12 -1.48 14.71
CA CYS A 139 -0.22 -0.17 14.03
C CYS A 139 -1.59 0.08 13.36
N PHE A 140 -2.03 -0.78 12.43
CA PHE A 140 -3.29 -0.56 11.71
C PHE A 140 -4.56 -0.74 12.57
N ASP A 141 -4.53 -1.55 13.63
CA ASP A 141 -5.70 -1.75 14.50
C ASP A 141 -5.85 -0.62 15.53
N ARG A 142 -4.77 0.15 15.78
CA ARG A 142 -4.71 1.18 16.81
C ARG A 142 -4.68 2.61 16.26
N ILE A 143 -4.67 2.79 14.94
CA ILE A 143 -4.88 4.11 14.35
C ILE A 143 -6.33 4.51 14.59
N ILE A 144 -6.52 5.64 15.29
CA ILE A 144 -7.85 6.22 15.52
C ILE A 144 -8.38 6.70 14.18
N ALA A 145 -9.43 6.06 13.68
CA ALA A 145 -10.21 6.64 12.60
C ALA A 145 -10.97 7.84 13.19
N VAL A 146 -10.46 9.06 12.99
CA VAL A 146 -11.24 10.28 13.23
C VAL A 146 -12.27 10.39 12.11
N LEU A 147 -13.28 9.53 12.16
CA LEU A 147 -14.55 9.75 11.52
C LEU A 147 -15.37 10.51 12.56
N THR A 148 -15.26 11.84 12.58
CA THR A 148 -16.24 12.65 13.30
C THR A 148 -17.62 12.36 12.69
N PRO A 149 -18.60 11.85 13.44
CA PRO A 149 -19.99 12.03 13.08
C PRO A 149 -20.35 13.44 13.54
N VAL A 150 -20.19 14.43 12.66
CA VAL A 150 -20.90 15.70 12.85
C VAL A 150 -22.34 15.47 12.38
N TRP A 151 -23.11 14.76 13.21
CA TRP A 151 -24.57 14.72 13.16
C TRP A 151 -25.07 14.51 14.59
N HIS A 152 -25.99 15.38 15.02
CA HIS A 152 -26.70 15.47 16.33
C HIS A 152 -26.01 16.34 17.39
N THR A 153 -26.19 17.66 17.30
CA THR A 153 -27.29 18.43 17.95
C THR A 153 -27.43 19.77 17.26
#